data_AF-A0A1I5G1F3-F1
#
_entry.id   AF-A0A1I5G1F3-F1
#
_cell.length_a   1.000
_cell.length_b   1.000
_cell.length_c   1.000
_cell.angle_alpha   90.00
_cell.angle_beta   90.00
_cell.angle_gamma   90.00
#
_symmetry.space_group_name_H-M   'P 1'
#
loop_
_entity.id
_entity.type
_entity.pdbx_description
1 polymer ?
#
loop_
_entity_poly.entity_id
_entity_poly.type
_entity_poly.pdbx_seq_one_letter_code
_entity_poly.pdbx_strand_id
1 'polypeptide(L)'
;MTLINTGRLNRRGFLATTAATALAASLPMGGAMAAPKRGGHLRAAIGHGQTTDTLNPGTYENSFSTSLSFAIHGRLTEVTNEGALVPELAESWEASDDASVWRFKIRKGVTFHSGKELTLEDVVNSINFHRGEGSTSAAGPIVAPIQDITTEGSDTVVFTLDGGNADFPFILSDYHLTICKAEGDSIDWKSGDGCGSYVLKDFQPGVSYSVERNANHWRSDVAWFDSAEIIAIVDQNARTTALVSGDVDMADRLDLKTVGLLARRPDIQINSVAGTQHYTFAMDTRAEPYSNVHVRHALKFGVNRKELVDKILFGYGSVGNDHPIGQGQRFYNKDLEQTAYDPDKAKYHLKLAGLESVDVALSAADAAFVGAVDAAVLYQNSAAACGINLKAVREPNDGYWSDVWMKKPFTAVYWSGRSVEDQMFSTAYQCGASWNDSFWCNDRFDELMVKARSELDEAKRREMYYEMQAICSSDGGVVVPMFANYVFGNSTKIAHTEQMGSNWDVDGMRFIERWWFA
;
A
#
# COMPACT_ATOMS: atom_id res chain seq x y z
N MET A 1 -50.34 21.74 -5.12
CA MET A 1 -51.68 21.39 -4.61
C MET A 1 -51.46 20.26 -3.60
N THR A 2 -51.64 20.40 -2.28
CA THR A 2 -52.59 21.20 -1.51
C THR A 2 -52.07 21.37 -0.07
N LEU A 3 -51.74 22.63 0.29
CA LEU A 3 -51.91 23.38 1.56
C LEU A 3 -51.87 22.59 2.90
N ILE A 4 -50.96 22.85 3.86
CA ILE A 4 -50.77 24.08 4.66
C ILE A 4 -52.10 24.65 5.19
N ASN A 5 -52.46 24.33 6.44
CA ASN A 5 -53.00 25.28 7.43
C ASN A 5 -53.42 24.58 8.72
N THR A 6 -52.68 24.81 9.81
CA THR A 6 -53.19 25.31 11.12
C THR A 6 -52.01 25.47 12.06
N GLY A 7 -51.47 26.69 12.14
CA GLY A 7 -50.46 27.05 13.13
C GLY A 7 -51.09 27.48 14.45
N ARG A 8 -50.58 26.96 15.58
CA ARG A 8 -50.58 27.61 16.90
C ARG A 8 -49.41 27.09 17.75
N LEU A 9 -48.20 27.59 17.51
CA LEU A 9 -47.15 27.60 18.54
C LEU A 9 -47.33 28.87 19.37
N ASN A 10 -47.69 28.73 20.65
CA ASN A 10 -47.88 29.87 21.54
C ASN A 10 -46.52 30.39 22.08
N ARG A 11 -46.45 31.68 22.44
CA ARG A 11 -45.26 32.37 22.96
C ARG A 11 -44.62 31.73 24.22
N ARG A 12 -45.29 30.82 24.93
CA ARG A 12 -44.74 30.06 26.06
C ARG A 12 -44.01 28.77 25.64
N GLY A 13 -44.21 28.26 24.43
CA GLY A 13 -43.43 27.13 23.88
C GLY A 13 -42.03 27.53 23.39
N PHE A 14 -41.82 28.80 23.04
CA PHE A 14 -40.54 29.30 22.51
C PHE A 14 -39.50 29.63 23.60
N LEU A 15 -39.93 29.84 24.85
CA LEU A 15 -39.05 30.11 25.99
C LEU A 15 -38.68 28.86 26.81
N ALA A 16 -39.31 27.71 26.53
CA ALA A 16 -38.98 26.43 27.18
C ALA A 16 -37.86 25.66 26.47
N THR A 17 -37.56 25.98 25.21
CA THR A 17 -36.47 25.37 24.43
C THR A 17 -35.13 26.11 24.56
N THR A 18 -35.09 27.26 25.23
CA THR A 18 -33.89 28.09 25.38
C THR A 18 -33.15 27.90 26.72
N ALA A 19 -33.68 27.07 27.64
CA ALA A 19 -33.08 26.84 28.95
C ALA A 19 -32.40 25.46 29.12
N ALA A 20 -32.43 24.59 28.11
CA ALA A 20 -31.73 23.30 28.12
C ALA A 20 -30.38 23.32 27.37
N THR A 21 -30.00 24.45 26.79
CA THR A 21 -28.78 24.63 25.96
C THR A 21 -27.65 25.37 26.69
N ALA A 22 -27.64 25.37 28.02
CA ALA A 22 -26.62 26.05 28.83
C ALA A 22 -25.80 25.13 29.74
N LEU A 23 -25.95 23.80 29.66
CA LEU A 23 -25.20 22.85 30.50
C LEU A 23 -24.61 21.66 29.72
N ALA A 24 -24.11 21.90 28.51
CA ALA A 24 -23.34 20.92 27.72
C ALA A 24 -22.04 21.51 27.16
N ALA A 25 -21.44 22.50 27.84
CA ALA A 25 -20.22 23.18 27.42
C ALA A 25 -18.99 22.82 28.28
N SER A 26 -18.94 21.60 28.82
CA SER A 26 -17.75 21.09 29.51
C SER A 26 -17.60 19.58 29.36
N LEU A 27 -17.76 19.09 28.14
CA LEU A 27 -17.07 17.87 27.72
C LEU A 27 -15.82 18.32 26.97
N PRO A 28 -14.63 17.77 27.26
CA PRO A 28 -13.47 18.00 26.42
C PRO A 28 -13.80 17.41 25.05
N MET A 29 -14.26 18.26 24.12
CA MET A 29 -14.25 17.90 22.72
C MET A 29 -12.80 17.55 22.39
N GLY A 30 -12.58 16.33 21.91
CA GLY A 30 -11.29 15.90 21.37
C GLY A 30 -10.74 17.00 20.47
N GLY A 31 -9.44 17.27 20.59
CA GLY A 31 -8.79 18.44 19.99
C GLY A 31 -9.25 18.64 18.56
N ALA A 32 -9.82 19.81 18.27
CA ALA A 32 -10.11 20.19 16.90
C ALA A 32 -8.79 20.18 16.13
N MET A 33 -8.66 19.30 15.14
CA MET A 33 -7.52 19.28 14.22
C MET A 33 -7.40 20.69 13.62
N ALA A 34 -6.21 21.28 13.70
CA ALA A 34 -5.97 22.61 13.16
C ALA A 34 -6.33 22.62 11.66
N ALA A 35 -7.15 23.58 11.23
CA ALA A 35 -7.53 23.68 9.83
C ALA A 35 -6.28 23.83 8.93
N PRO A 36 -6.22 23.20 7.74
CA PRO A 36 -5.08 23.32 6.84
C PRO A 36 -4.72 24.78 6.56
N LYS A 37 -3.44 25.11 6.73
CA LYS A 37 -2.92 26.45 6.51
C LYS A 37 -1.73 26.39 5.55
N ARG A 38 -1.75 27.26 4.54
CA ARG A 38 -0.60 27.42 3.65
C ARG A 38 0.57 28.10 4.37
N GLY A 39 1.76 27.53 4.26
CA GLY A 39 2.97 28.14 4.76
C GLY A 39 4.04 27.16 5.21
N GLY A 40 5.26 27.68 5.37
CA GLY A 40 6.35 26.98 6.06
C GLY A 40 7.17 26.07 5.16
N HIS A 41 8.27 25.59 5.72
CA HIS A 41 9.25 24.76 5.04
C HIS A 41 9.31 23.40 5.73
N LEU A 42 8.85 22.35 5.05
CA LEU A 42 8.90 20.98 5.56
C LEU A 42 10.31 20.41 5.39
N ARG A 43 10.91 19.86 6.44
CA ARG A 43 12.11 19.01 6.33
C ARG A 43 11.74 17.57 6.66
N ALA A 44 12.00 16.63 5.75
CA ALA A 44 11.67 15.23 5.95
C ALA A 44 12.88 14.33 5.70
N ALA A 45 13.03 13.29 6.53
CA ALA A 45 14.01 12.24 6.31
C ALA A 45 13.34 10.95 5.84
N ILE A 46 13.84 10.39 4.74
CA ILE A 46 13.39 9.12 4.17
C ILE A 46 14.53 8.10 4.26
N GLY A 47 14.21 6.87 4.64
CA GLY A 47 15.16 5.77 4.83
C GLY A 47 15.65 5.11 3.54
N HIS A 48 15.36 5.73 2.40
CA HIS A 48 15.70 5.29 1.06
C HIS A 48 16.34 6.43 0.27
N GLY A 49 17.17 6.04 -0.70
CA GLY A 49 17.89 6.93 -1.61
C GLY A 49 19.13 6.22 -2.12
N GLN A 50 19.42 6.35 -3.40
CA GLN A 50 20.57 5.74 -4.07
C GLN A 50 21.23 6.72 -5.02
N THR A 51 22.55 6.61 -5.20
CA THR A 51 23.29 7.46 -6.15
C THR A 51 22.88 7.23 -7.61
N THR A 52 22.20 6.12 -7.89
CA THR A 52 21.59 5.75 -9.18
C THR A 52 20.17 6.31 -9.37
N ASP A 53 19.59 6.98 -8.36
CA ASP A 53 18.28 7.62 -8.50
C ASP A 53 18.34 8.67 -9.63
N THR A 54 17.30 8.72 -10.45
CA THR A 54 17.18 9.69 -11.54
C THR A 54 15.80 10.32 -11.55
N LEU A 55 15.57 11.31 -12.41
CA LEU A 55 14.23 11.83 -12.71
C LEU A 55 13.45 10.96 -13.71
N ASN A 56 14.05 9.90 -14.26
CA ASN A 56 13.40 9.02 -15.22
C ASN A 56 12.32 8.17 -14.51
N PRO A 57 11.03 8.36 -14.83
CA PRO A 57 9.94 7.64 -14.17
C PRO A 57 9.99 6.13 -14.40
N GLY A 58 10.65 5.66 -15.46
CA GLY A 58 10.84 4.24 -15.71
C GLY A 58 11.81 3.55 -14.76
N THR A 59 12.55 4.30 -13.94
CA THR A 59 13.59 3.80 -13.01
C THR A 59 13.27 4.04 -11.54
N TYR A 60 12.12 4.62 -11.21
CA TYR A 60 11.73 4.82 -9.81
C TYR A 60 11.54 3.46 -9.13
N GLU A 61 12.12 3.29 -7.94
CA GLU A 61 12.09 1.98 -7.27
C GLU A 61 12.04 2.06 -5.74
N ASN A 62 12.02 3.28 -5.19
CA ASN A 62 12.15 3.48 -3.76
C ASN A 62 11.33 4.68 -3.25
N SER A 63 11.20 4.81 -1.93
CA SER A 63 10.37 5.85 -1.29
C SER A 63 10.84 7.28 -1.59
N PHE A 64 12.13 7.49 -1.83
CA PHE A 64 12.68 8.80 -2.16
C PHE A 64 12.23 9.25 -3.54
N SER A 65 12.42 8.41 -4.56
CA SER A 65 11.91 8.65 -5.92
C SER A 65 10.37 8.67 -5.99
N THR A 66 9.69 7.84 -5.20
CA THR A 66 8.21 7.80 -5.13
C THR A 66 7.61 9.09 -4.61
N SER A 67 8.12 9.60 -3.48
CA SER A 67 7.65 10.88 -2.90
C SER A 67 7.93 12.07 -3.82
N LEU A 68 9.11 12.10 -4.45
CA LEU A 68 9.45 13.09 -5.47
C LEU A 68 8.46 13.04 -6.63
N SER A 69 8.21 11.84 -7.14
CA SER A 69 7.32 11.60 -8.27
C SER A 69 5.91 12.12 -8.03
N PHE A 70 5.33 11.84 -6.85
CA PHE A 70 4.00 12.35 -6.49
C PHE A 70 4.00 13.86 -6.27
N ALA A 71 5.08 14.46 -5.78
CA ALA A 71 5.15 15.90 -5.57
C ALA A 71 5.19 16.69 -6.89
N ILE A 72 5.94 16.22 -7.89
CA ILE A 72 6.25 17.03 -9.09
C ILE A 72 5.42 16.68 -10.32
N HIS A 73 4.86 15.47 -10.41
CA HIS A 73 4.05 15.05 -11.58
C HIS A 73 2.58 14.84 -11.22
N GLY A 74 1.70 14.86 -12.21
CA GLY A 74 0.31 14.41 -12.08
C GLY A 74 0.09 13.02 -12.71
N ARG A 75 -1.04 12.37 -12.37
CA ARG A 75 -1.49 11.08 -12.93
C ARG A 75 -2.92 11.17 -13.45
N LEU A 76 -3.36 10.19 -14.23
CA LEU A 76 -4.74 10.17 -14.71
C LEU A 76 -5.74 10.01 -13.56
N THR A 77 -5.38 9.24 -12.54
CA THR A 77 -6.22 8.93 -11.39
C THR A 77 -5.41 8.96 -10.09
N GLU A 78 -6.06 9.26 -8.98
CA GLU A 78 -5.44 9.28 -7.65
C GLU A 78 -6.11 8.24 -6.73
N VAL A 79 -5.32 7.55 -5.92
CA VAL A 79 -5.81 6.78 -4.76
C VAL A 79 -5.80 7.68 -3.53
N THR A 80 -6.97 7.91 -2.93
CA THR A 80 -7.11 8.76 -1.74
C THR A 80 -6.48 8.11 -0.51
N ASN A 81 -6.39 8.88 0.57
CA ASN A 81 -5.98 8.38 1.89
C ASN A 81 -6.92 7.29 2.46
N GLU A 82 -8.16 7.19 1.96
CA GLU A 82 -9.10 6.10 2.25
C GLU A 82 -8.93 4.88 1.33
N GLY A 83 -8.01 4.90 0.37
CA GLY A 83 -7.81 3.83 -0.59
C GLY A 83 -8.83 3.81 -1.74
N ALA A 84 -9.68 4.84 -1.85
CA ALA A 84 -10.64 4.99 -2.95
C ALA A 84 -9.97 5.60 -4.18
N LEU A 85 -10.41 5.21 -5.38
CA LEU A 85 -9.94 5.83 -6.61
C LEU A 85 -10.78 7.07 -6.94
N VAL A 86 -10.11 8.18 -7.27
CA VAL A 86 -10.74 9.44 -7.66
C VAL A 86 -10.11 10.04 -8.91
N PRO A 87 -10.85 10.91 -9.63
CA PRO A 87 -10.32 11.73 -10.72
C PRO A 87 -9.10 12.57 -10.33
N GLU A 88 -8.10 12.63 -11.22
CA GLU A 88 -6.97 13.56 -11.14
C GLU A 88 -6.87 14.35 -12.46
N LEU A 89 -5.90 14.01 -13.33
CA LEU A 89 -5.77 14.61 -14.66
C LEU A 89 -6.85 14.12 -15.64
N ALA A 90 -7.37 12.91 -15.44
CA ALA A 90 -8.64 12.52 -16.03
C ALA A 90 -9.77 12.98 -15.11
N GLU A 91 -10.74 13.73 -15.62
CA GLU A 91 -11.91 14.17 -14.85
C GLU A 91 -12.99 13.10 -14.72
N SER A 92 -13.00 12.12 -15.62
CA SER A 92 -13.86 10.95 -15.60
C SER A 92 -13.31 9.85 -16.50
N TRP A 93 -13.79 8.62 -16.31
CA TRP A 93 -13.53 7.50 -17.22
C TRP A 93 -14.73 6.57 -17.31
N GLU A 94 -14.78 5.80 -18.39
CA GLU A 94 -15.78 4.75 -18.62
C GLU A 94 -15.13 3.53 -19.28
N ALA A 95 -15.70 2.35 -19.00
CA ALA A 95 -15.27 1.07 -19.55
C ALA A 95 -16.28 0.56 -20.58
N SER A 96 -15.82 -0.28 -21.51
CA SER A 96 -16.68 -1.23 -22.22
C SER A 96 -17.26 -2.27 -21.26
N ASP A 97 -18.33 -2.95 -21.68
CA ASP A 97 -19.04 -3.95 -20.88
C ASP A 97 -18.13 -5.09 -20.36
N ASP A 98 -17.05 -5.39 -21.08
CA ASP A 98 -16.05 -6.43 -20.77
C ASP A 98 -14.76 -5.86 -20.13
N ALA A 99 -14.72 -4.57 -19.81
CA ALA A 99 -13.58 -3.87 -19.22
C ALA A 99 -12.29 -3.92 -20.06
N SER A 100 -12.37 -4.18 -21.37
CA SER A 100 -11.21 -4.27 -22.27
C SER A 100 -10.88 -2.94 -22.98
N VAL A 101 -11.84 -2.01 -23.06
CA VAL A 101 -11.65 -0.67 -23.64
C VAL A 101 -12.01 0.37 -22.60
N TRP A 102 -11.10 1.32 -22.34
CA TRP A 102 -11.30 2.39 -21.37
C TRP A 102 -11.14 3.76 -22.02
N ARG A 103 -12.09 4.66 -21.78
CA ARG A 103 -12.07 6.05 -22.23
C ARG A 103 -11.84 6.96 -21.05
N PHE A 104 -10.74 7.71 -21.05
CA PHE A 104 -10.41 8.70 -20.03
C PHE A 104 -10.58 10.10 -20.60
N LYS A 105 -11.47 10.89 -20.00
CA LYS A 105 -11.66 12.29 -20.36
C LYS A 105 -10.66 13.15 -19.61
N ILE A 106 -9.76 13.81 -20.34
CA ILE A 106 -8.66 14.59 -19.80
C ILE A 106 -9.13 16.01 -19.46
N ARG A 107 -8.77 16.46 -18.26
CA ARG A 107 -9.10 17.77 -17.71
C ARG A 107 -8.47 18.89 -18.55
N LYS A 108 -9.26 19.94 -18.82
CA LYS A 108 -8.78 21.16 -19.48
C LYS A 108 -8.21 22.16 -18.48
N GLY A 109 -7.30 23.02 -18.96
CA GLY A 109 -6.71 24.10 -18.15
C GLY A 109 -5.66 23.64 -17.14
N VAL A 110 -5.15 22.41 -17.27
CA VAL A 110 -3.97 21.97 -16.53
C VAL A 110 -2.73 22.44 -17.26
N THR A 111 -1.76 22.98 -16.53
CA THR A 111 -0.46 23.36 -17.07
C THR A 111 0.66 22.60 -16.38
N PHE A 112 1.72 22.33 -17.14
CA PHE A 112 3.03 21.99 -16.58
C PHE A 112 3.60 23.18 -15.78
N HIS A 113 4.63 22.96 -14.97
CA HIS A 113 5.27 24.00 -14.16
C HIS A 113 5.83 25.14 -15.00
N SER A 114 6.27 24.86 -16.23
CA SER A 114 6.66 25.87 -17.23
C SER A 114 5.52 26.73 -17.79
N GLY A 115 4.27 26.37 -17.52
CA GLY A 115 3.07 27.02 -18.06
C GLY A 115 2.58 26.46 -19.40
N LYS A 116 3.26 25.45 -19.99
CA LYS A 116 2.73 24.72 -21.15
C LYS A 116 1.42 24.03 -20.75
N GLU A 117 0.37 24.17 -21.56
CA GLU A 117 -0.88 23.43 -21.35
C GLU A 117 -0.67 21.93 -21.58
N LEU A 118 -1.30 21.11 -20.75
CA LEU A 118 -1.33 19.66 -20.90
C LEU A 118 -2.20 19.27 -22.10
N THR A 119 -1.69 18.36 -22.93
CA THR A 119 -2.35 17.86 -24.14
C THR A 119 -2.54 16.34 -24.09
N LEU A 120 -3.37 15.80 -24.99
CA LEU A 120 -3.54 14.35 -25.11
C LEU A 120 -2.23 13.63 -25.51
N GLU A 121 -1.38 14.29 -26.29
CA GLU A 121 -0.07 13.75 -26.69
C GLU A 121 0.84 13.53 -25.50
N ASP A 122 0.83 14.44 -24.51
CA ASP A 122 1.59 14.28 -23.27
C ASP A 122 1.16 13.01 -22.52
N VAL A 123 -0.14 12.70 -22.50
CA VAL A 123 -0.67 11.49 -21.88
C VAL A 123 -0.26 10.23 -22.65
N VAL A 124 -0.48 10.21 -23.97
CA VAL A 124 -0.18 9.06 -24.83
C VAL A 124 1.30 8.70 -24.77
N ASN A 125 2.18 9.71 -24.91
CA ASN A 125 3.62 9.48 -24.93
C ASN A 125 4.16 9.05 -23.56
N SER A 126 3.59 9.58 -22.47
CA SER A 126 3.97 9.16 -21.11
C SER A 126 3.69 7.68 -20.87
N ILE A 127 2.55 7.16 -21.32
CA ILE A 127 2.27 5.73 -21.18
C ILE A 127 3.11 4.90 -22.16
N ASN A 128 3.27 5.36 -23.41
CA ASN A 128 4.07 4.66 -24.41
C ASN A 128 5.56 4.57 -24.05
N PHE A 129 6.09 5.51 -23.28
CA PHE A 129 7.46 5.46 -22.75
C PHE A 129 7.77 4.14 -22.02
N HIS A 130 6.79 3.58 -21.30
CA HIS A 130 6.95 2.35 -20.53
C HIS A 130 6.83 1.07 -21.36
N ARG A 131 6.29 1.14 -22.58
CA ARG A 131 6.00 -0.02 -23.46
C ARG A 131 6.66 0.06 -24.84
N GLY A 132 7.51 1.06 -25.08
CA GLY A 132 8.30 1.18 -26.30
C GLY A 132 9.24 -0.01 -26.51
N GLU A 133 9.66 -0.23 -27.75
CA GLU A 133 10.60 -1.30 -28.10
C GLU A 133 11.90 -1.18 -27.28
N GLY A 134 12.28 -2.26 -26.59
CA GLY A 134 13.46 -2.29 -25.74
C GLY A 134 13.36 -1.50 -24.43
N SER A 135 12.15 -1.04 -24.04
CA SER A 135 11.95 -0.36 -22.76
C SER A 135 12.37 -1.26 -21.59
N THR A 136 13.21 -0.72 -20.71
CA THR A 136 13.63 -1.35 -19.46
C THR A 136 12.85 -0.80 -18.27
N SER A 137 11.68 -0.21 -18.51
CA SER A 137 10.91 0.43 -17.44
C SER A 137 10.43 -0.59 -16.42
N ALA A 138 10.56 -0.25 -15.13
CA ALA A 138 9.97 -1.00 -14.03
C ALA A 138 8.44 -1.11 -14.12
N ALA A 139 7.76 -0.19 -14.81
CA ALA A 139 6.32 -0.26 -15.07
C ALA A 139 5.94 -1.11 -16.28
N GLY A 140 6.91 -1.61 -17.05
CA GLY A 140 6.68 -2.42 -18.26
C GLY A 140 5.68 -3.56 -18.03
N PRO A 141 5.82 -4.39 -16.98
CA PRO A 141 4.86 -5.46 -16.67
C PRO A 141 3.43 -4.97 -16.38
N ILE A 142 3.28 -3.75 -15.86
CA ILE A 142 2.00 -3.16 -15.48
C ILE A 142 1.24 -2.64 -16.72
N VAL A 143 1.97 -2.09 -17.70
CA VAL A 143 1.38 -1.57 -18.95
C VAL A 143 1.38 -2.59 -20.10
N ALA A 144 2.01 -3.76 -19.92
CA ALA A 144 2.07 -4.82 -20.92
C ALA A 144 0.69 -5.25 -21.49
N PRO A 145 -0.40 -5.29 -20.69
CA PRO A 145 -1.72 -5.60 -21.22
C PRO A 145 -2.28 -4.57 -22.21
N ILE A 146 -1.78 -3.32 -22.21
CA ILE A 146 -2.23 -2.29 -23.15
C ILE A 146 -1.75 -2.67 -24.55
N GLN A 147 -2.69 -2.89 -25.46
CA GLN A 147 -2.43 -3.19 -26.87
C GLN A 147 -2.33 -1.90 -27.69
N ASP A 148 -3.24 -0.95 -27.46
CA ASP A 148 -3.34 0.29 -28.23
C ASP A 148 -3.74 1.48 -27.37
N ILE A 149 -3.28 2.67 -27.77
CA ILE A 149 -3.64 3.95 -27.15
C ILE A 149 -3.97 4.94 -28.27
N THR A 150 -5.23 5.36 -28.34
CA THR A 150 -5.73 6.31 -29.34
C THR A 150 -6.37 7.52 -28.67
N THR A 151 -6.74 8.51 -29.47
CA THR A 151 -7.47 9.69 -29.00
C THR A 151 -8.83 9.79 -29.68
N GLU A 152 -9.84 10.19 -28.92
CA GLU A 152 -11.18 10.50 -29.42
C GLU A 152 -11.44 12.00 -29.21
N GLY A 153 -11.71 12.72 -30.30
CA GLY A 153 -11.94 14.16 -30.24
C GLY A 153 -10.72 14.94 -29.73
N SER A 154 -10.97 15.93 -28.88
CA SER A 154 -9.92 16.84 -28.36
C SER A 154 -9.63 16.66 -26.87
N ASP A 155 -10.32 15.75 -26.18
CA ASP A 155 -10.25 15.63 -24.72
C ASP A 155 -10.30 14.18 -24.21
N THR A 156 -10.26 13.15 -25.06
CA THR A 156 -10.37 11.76 -24.60
C THR A 156 -9.19 10.92 -25.08
N VAL A 157 -8.57 10.18 -24.16
CA VAL A 157 -7.61 9.10 -24.45
C VAL A 157 -8.28 7.76 -24.28
N VAL A 158 -8.10 6.86 -25.24
CA VAL A 158 -8.71 5.53 -25.27
C VAL A 158 -7.64 4.47 -25.18
N PHE A 159 -7.76 3.59 -24.19
CA PHE A 159 -6.88 2.44 -24.00
C PHE A 159 -7.61 1.17 -24.41
N THR A 160 -6.95 0.34 -25.22
CA THR A 160 -7.42 -1.02 -25.55
C THR A 160 -6.49 -2.02 -24.89
N LEU A 161 -7.05 -2.94 -24.11
CA LEU A 161 -6.33 -3.97 -23.38
C LEU A 161 -6.44 -5.33 -24.11
N ASP A 162 -5.51 -6.25 -23.84
CA ASP A 162 -5.57 -7.63 -24.34
C ASP A 162 -6.60 -8.52 -23.60
N GLY A 163 -7.15 -8.02 -22.50
CA GLY A 163 -8.22 -8.64 -21.72
C GLY A 163 -8.86 -7.64 -20.76
N GLY A 164 -10.06 -7.98 -20.27
CA GLY A 164 -10.83 -7.14 -19.38
C GLY A 164 -10.15 -6.93 -18.02
N ASN A 165 -9.93 -5.68 -17.61
CA ASN A 165 -9.35 -5.32 -16.31
C ASN A 165 -10.06 -4.14 -15.66
N ALA A 166 -10.94 -4.44 -14.71
CA ALA A 166 -11.70 -3.49 -13.90
C ALA A 166 -10.83 -2.66 -12.93
N ASP A 167 -9.59 -3.07 -12.65
CA ASP A 167 -8.63 -2.29 -11.88
C ASP A 167 -7.69 -1.45 -12.75
N PHE A 168 -7.91 -1.40 -14.08
CA PHE A 168 -7.09 -0.58 -14.98
C PHE A 168 -7.03 0.90 -14.59
N PRO A 169 -8.12 1.55 -14.13
CA PRO A 169 -8.02 2.89 -13.58
C PRO A 169 -7.10 2.97 -12.34
N PHE A 170 -7.08 1.98 -11.45
CA PHE A 170 -6.15 1.98 -10.30
C PHE A 170 -4.70 1.88 -10.76
N ILE A 171 -4.42 1.11 -11.81
CA ILE A 171 -3.07 0.99 -12.40
C ILE A 171 -2.53 2.36 -12.80
N LEU A 172 -3.37 3.22 -13.37
CA LEU A 172 -2.98 4.56 -13.84
C LEU A 172 -2.70 5.58 -12.71
N SER A 173 -2.80 5.17 -11.44
CA SER A 173 -2.36 5.95 -10.28
C SER A 173 -0.92 5.66 -9.83
N ASP A 174 -0.28 4.66 -10.45
CA ASP A 174 1.05 4.18 -10.08
C ASP A 174 2.12 5.28 -10.19
N TYR A 175 3.13 5.23 -9.32
CA TYR A 175 4.14 6.28 -9.21
C TYR A 175 5.08 6.38 -10.41
N HIS A 176 5.16 5.35 -11.26
CA HIS A 176 5.89 5.41 -12.53
C HIS A 176 5.06 6.06 -13.64
N LEU A 177 3.73 5.94 -13.64
CA LEU A 177 2.86 6.37 -14.74
C LEU A 177 2.55 7.87 -14.65
N THR A 178 3.62 8.66 -14.55
CA THR A 178 3.57 10.12 -14.47
C THR A 178 3.25 10.73 -15.82
N ILE A 179 2.49 11.82 -15.83
CA ILE A 179 2.32 12.61 -17.06
C ILE A 179 3.44 13.63 -17.16
N CYS A 180 4.29 13.41 -18.16
CA CYS A 180 5.42 14.26 -18.55
C CYS A 180 5.11 14.97 -19.86
N LYS A 181 5.81 16.07 -20.13
CA LYS A 181 5.69 16.73 -21.44
C LYS A 181 6.19 15.81 -22.54
N ALA A 182 5.46 15.75 -23.64
CA ALA A 182 5.89 15.11 -24.86
C ALA A 182 7.14 15.80 -25.44
N GLU A 183 8.07 14.97 -25.92
CA GLU A 183 9.24 15.36 -26.72
C GLU A 183 9.33 14.42 -27.92
N GLY A 184 8.72 14.83 -29.04
CA GLY A 184 8.52 13.93 -30.19
C GLY A 184 7.64 12.75 -29.79
N ASP A 185 8.04 11.52 -30.14
CA ASP A 185 7.34 10.28 -29.74
C ASP A 185 7.72 9.78 -28.33
N SER A 186 8.39 10.61 -27.53
CA SER A 186 8.88 10.29 -26.17
C SER A 186 8.45 11.39 -25.18
N ILE A 187 9.09 11.44 -24.01
CA ILE A 187 8.84 12.41 -22.95
C ILE A 187 10.12 13.10 -22.47
N ASP A 188 9.99 14.38 -22.09
CA ASP A 188 11.02 15.16 -21.41
C ASP A 188 10.98 14.88 -19.89
N TRP A 189 11.53 13.74 -19.48
CA TRP A 189 11.68 13.40 -18.06
C TRP A 189 12.89 14.10 -17.40
N LYS A 190 13.83 14.62 -18.19
CA LYS A 190 15.09 15.19 -17.69
C LYS A 190 14.90 16.57 -17.05
N SER A 191 13.95 17.35 -17.53
CA SER A 191 13.73 18.70 -17.01
C SER A 191 13.09 18.72 -15.62
N GLY A 192 12.42 17.64 -15.21
CA GLY A 192 11.59 17.64 -13.99
C GLY A 192 10.35 18.55 -14.09
N ASP A 193 10.03 19.07 -15.29
CA ASP A 193 8.88 19.93 -15.54
C ASP A 193 7.61 19.08 -15.67
N GLY A 194 6.99 18.85 -14.51
CA GLY A 194 5.75 18.10 -14.39
C GLY A 194 4.53 19.01 -14.24
N CYS A 195 3.40 18.41 -13.86
CA CYS A 195 2.13 19.10 -13.62
C CYS A 195 1.60 18.87 -12.19
N GLY A 196 2.47 18.47 -11.27
CA GLY A 196 2.13 18.20 -9.86
C GLY A 196 2.10 19.45 -8.98
N SER A 197 1.83 19.20 -7.70
CA SER A 197 1.62 20.17 -6.62
C SER A 197 2.84 21.05 -6.29
N TYR A 198 4.05 20.57 -6.61
CA TYR A 198 5.30 21.25 -6.33
C TYR A 198 6.24 21.25 -7.53
N VAL A 199 7.05 22.30 -7.65
CA VAL A 199 8.07 22.50 -8.68
C VAL A 199 9.43 22.10 -8.12
N LEU A 200 10.17 21.25 -8.85
CA LEU A 200 11.53 20.84 -8.49
C LEU A 200 12.50 22.03 -8.53
N LYS A 201 13.35 22.15 -7.50
CA LYS A 201 14.37 23.19 -7.39
C LYS A 201 15.79 22.64 -7.40
N ASP A 202 16.00 21.55 -6.66
CA ASP A 202 17.28 20.85 -6.64
C ASP A 202 17.05 19.35 -6.46
N PHE A 203 17.89 18.54 -7.10
CA PHE A 203 17.86 17.09 -7.02
C PHE A 203 19.29 16.55 -6.95
N GLN A 204 19.65 15.99 -5.81
CA GLN A 204 20.89 15.27 -5.56
C GLN A 204 20.57 13.78 -5.40
N PRO A 205 20.83 12.94 -6.42
CA PRO A 205 20.53 11.50 -6.39
C PRO A 205 20.95 10.83 -5.08
N GLY A 206 19.99 10.22 -4.39
CA GLY A 206 20.21 9.48 -3.15
C GLY A 206 20.70 10.31 -1.96
N VAL A 207 20.67 11.64 -2.05
CA VAL A 207 21.11 12.56 -0.99
C VAL A 207 19.95 13.45 -0.55
N SER A 208 19.41 14.26 -1.45
CA SER A 208 18.29 15.15 -1.14
C SER A 208 17.58 15.67 -2.38
N TYR A 209 16.36 16.18 -2.20
CA TYR A 209 15.71 17.03 -3.18
C TYR A 209 14.97 18.17 -2.49
N SER A 210 14.83 19.30 -3.18
CA SER A 210 14.05 20.45 -2.71
C SER A 210 13.00 20.86 -3.74
N VAL A 211 11.83 21.23 -3.24
CA VAL A 211 10.68 21.62 -4.05
C VAL A 211 10.01 22.87 -3.48
N GLU A 212 9.39 23.68 -4.34
CA GLU A 212 8.52 24.80 -3.94
C GLU A 212 7.11 24.61 -4.45
N ARG A 213 6.12 25.11 -3.71
CA ARG A 213 4.72 24.97 -4.10
C ARG A 213 4.46 25.55 -5.49
N ASN A 214 3.76 24.78 -6.33
CA ASN A 214 3.24 25.26 -7.60
C ASN A 214 2.06 26.22 -7.36
N ALA A 215 2.30 27.53 -7.48
CA ALA A 215 1.27 28.55 -7.27
C ALA A 215 0.13 28.51 -8.31
N ASN A 216 0.36 27.86 -9.45
CA ASN A 216 -0.61 27.73 -10.56
C ASN A 216 -1.26 26.34 -10.59
N HIS A 217 -1.12 25.54 -9.53
CA HIS A 217 -1.73 24.22 -9.50
C HIS A 217 -3.25 24.31 -9.60
N TRP A 218 -3.85 23.42 -10.39
CA TRP A 218 -5.29 23.45 -10.71
C TRP A 218 -6.17 23.08 -9.50
N ARG A 219 -5.59 22.41 -8.49
CA ARG A 219 -6.25 22.10 -7.20
C ARG A 219 -5.87 23.09 -6.11
N SER A 220 -6.85 23.49 -5.32
CA SER A 220 -6.67 24.36 -4.15
C SER A 220 -6.58 23.62 -2.82
N ASP A 221 -6.84 22.32 -2.79
CA ASP A 221 -6.92 21.45 -1.61
C ASP A 221 -5.63 20.64 -1.36
N VAL A 222 -4.54 20.99 -2.05
CA VAL A 222 -3.22 20.36 -1.94
C VAL A 222 -2.11 21.39 -1.72
N ALA A 223 -0.93 20.88 -1.40
CA ALA A 223 0.33 21.61 -1.33
C ALA A 223 0.32 22.69 -0.25
N TRP A 224 0.14 22.30 1.01
CA TRP A 224 0.01 23.28 2.10
C TRP A 224 1.35 23.91 2.50
N PHE A 225 2.48 23.24 2.31
CA PHE A 225 3.80 23.86 2.57
C PHE A 225 4.14 24.92 1.51
N ASP A 226 4.97 25.91 1.85
CA ASP A 226 5.58 26.82 0.85
C ASP A 226 6.68 26.09 0.08
N SER A 227 7.45 25.26 0.77
CA SER A 227 8.51 24.43 0.21
C SER A 227 8.76 23.20 1.07
N ALA A 228 9.48 22.22 0.51
CA ALA A 228 9.92 21.05 1.23
C ALA A 228 11.35 20.67 0.83
N GLU A 229 12.11 20.18 1.79
CA GLU A 229 13.41 19.51 1.60
C GLU A 229 13.32 18.08 2.13
N ILE A 230 13.65 17.13 1.28
CA ILE A 230 13.62 15.70 1.59
C ILE A 230 15.05 15.20 1.54
N ILE A 231 15.48 14.54 2.61
CA ILE A 231 16.86 14.08 2.80
C ILE A 231 16.84 12.56 2.93
N ALA A 232 17.67 11.89 2.14
CA ALA A 232 17.88 10.45 2.26
C ALA A 232 18.81 10.16 3.45
N ILE A 233 18.26 9.56 4.51
CA ILE A 233 19.03 9.12 5.69
C ILE A 233 18.78 7.62 5.86
N VAL A 234 19.60 6.80 5.19
CA VAL A 234 19.42 5.34 5.15
C VAL A 234 19.56 4.69 6.53
N ASP A 235 20.52 5.14 7.35
CA ASP A 235 20.70 4.62 8.70
C ASP A 235 19.52 5.00 9.61
N GLN A 236 18.80 3.98 10.11
CA GLN A 236 17.58 4.14 10.91
C GLN A 236 17.80 4.91 12.21
N ASN A 237 18.96 4.74 12.86
CA ASN A 237 19.29 5.43 14.10
C ASN A 237 19.61 6.91 13.86
N ALA A 238 20.37 7.22 12.81
CA ALA A 238 20.65 8.59 12.40
C ALA A 238 19.35 9.34 12.03
N ARG A 239 18.45 8.69 11.29
CA ARG A 239 17.16 9.26 10.91
C ARG A 239 16.27 9.53 12.11
N THR A 240 16.18 8.59 13.04
CA THR A 240 15.48 8.76 14.32
C THR A 240 16.09 9.91 15.13
N THR A 241 17.42 10.03 15.15
CA THR A 241 18.13 11.10 15.87
C THR A 241 17.83 12.46 15.26
N ALA A 242 17.78 12.59 13.93
CA ALA A 242 17.45 13.82 13.23
C ALA A 242 16.01 14.32 13.55
N LEU A 243 15.06 13.40 13.70
CA LEU A 243 13.71 13.75 14.18
C LEU A 243 13.75 14.23 15.64
N VAL A 244 14.51 13.54 16.50
CA VAL A 244 14.63 13.87 17.94
C VAL A 244 15.31 15.21 18.20
N SER A 245 16.29 15.58 17.38
CA SER A 245 16.98 16.89 17.46
C SER A 245 16.15 18.03 16.85
N GLY A 246 15.14 17.71 16.03
CA GLY A 246 14.38 18.68 15.25
C GLY A 246 15.10 19.18 13.98
N ASP A 247 16.14 18.45 13.55
CA ASP A 247 16.82 18.69 12.27
C ASP A 247 15.90 18.38 11.09
N VAL A 248 14.99 17.40 11.27
CA VAL A 248 13.84 17.15 10.39
C VAL A 248 12.53 17.19 11.17
N ASP A 249 11.46 17.51 10.47
CA ASP A 249 10.10 17.58 11.02
C ASP A 249 9.35 16.25 10.85
N MET A 250 9.79 15.36 9.96
CA MET A 250 9.25 14.02 9.76
C MET A 250 10.36 13.00 9.47
N ALA A 251 10.22 11.77 9.98
CA ALA A 251 11.07 10.64 9.66
C ALA A 251 10.23 9.36 9.45
N ASP A 252 10.48 8.68 8.32
CA ASP A 252 9.87 7.38 8.03
C ASP A 252 10.53 6.22 8.81
N ARG A 253 9.85 5.07 8.85
CA ARG A 253 10.41 3.78 9.28
C ARG A 253 11.20 3.83 10.59
N LEU A 254 10.55 4.30 11.66
CA LEU A 254 11.17 4.35 12.98
C LEU A 254 11.48 2.94 13.50
N ASP A 255 12.49 2.83 14.37
CA ASP A 255 12.83 1.56 15.00
C ASP A 255 11.74 1.13 16.01
N LEU A 256 11.06 0.03 15.72
CA LEU A 256 9.98 -0.51 16.56
C LEU A 256 10.44 -0.87 17.98
N LYS A 257 11.73 -1.18 18.19
CA LYS A 257 12.27 -1.50 19.53
C LYS A 257 12.33 -0.27 20.43
N THR A 258 12.53 0.91 19.85
CA THR A 258 12.75 2.16 20.59
C THR A 258 11.62 3.18 20.43
N VAL A 259 10.69 2.96 19.51
CA VAL A 259 9.57 3.88 19.22
C VAL A 259 8.69 4.16 20.46
N GLY A 260 8.53 3.20 21.38
CA GLY A 260 7.81 3.41 22.63
C GLY A 260 8.47 4.42 23.58
N LEU A 261 9.78 4.67 23.44
CA LEU A 261 10.48 5.76 24.14
C LEU A 261 10.25 7.09 23.44
N LEU A 262 10.27 7.11 22.10
CA LEU A 262 9.97 8.30 21.30
C LEU A 262 8.54 8.81 21.55
N ALA A 263 7.57 7.91 21.65
CA ALA A 263 6.16 8.23 21.91
C ALA A 263 5.91 8.95 23.25
N ARG A 264 6.88 8.97 24.17
CA ARG A 264 6.78 9.70 25.45
C ARG A 264 7.15 11.17 25.33
N ARG A 265 7.71 11.57 24.20
CA ARG A 265 8.13 12.95 23.96
C ARG A 265 6.93 13.81 23.57
N PRO A 266 6.75 15.01 24.16
CA PRO A 266 5.59 15.85 23.88
C PRO A 266 5.68 16.57 22.52
N ASP A 267 6.85 16.59 21.89
CA ASP A 267 7.14 17.28 20.63
C ASP A 267 7.12 16.37 19.40
N ILE A 268 6.92 15.05 19.58
CA ILE A 268 6.88 14.05 18.51
C ILE A 268 5.59 13.24 18.60
N GLN A 269 4.91 13.13 17.47
CA GLN A 269 3.81 12.20 17.24
C GLN A 269 4.34 10.96 16.51
N ILE A 270 3.94 9.79 17.00
CA ILE A 270 4.18 8.50 16.33
C ILE A 270 2.91 8.09 15.62
N ASN A 271 3.04 7.71 14.35
CA ASN A 271 1.96 7.20 13.54
C ASN A 271 2.21 5.73 13.18
N SER A 272 1.12 5.00 13.05
CA SER A 272 1.12 3.57 12.73
C SER A 272 -0.05 3.32 11.78
N VAL A 273 0.24 3.04 10.52
CA VAL A 273 -0.76 2.84 9.47
C VAL A 273 -0.73 1.37 9.02
N ALA A 274 -1.89 0.71 9.05
CA ALA A 274 -2.02 -0.66 8.55
C ALA A 274 -1.87 -0.66 7.03
N GLY A 275 -0.73 -1.15 6.54
CA GLY A 275 -0.40 -1.22 5.11
C GLY A 275 -0.70 -2.58 4.49
N THR A 276 -0.15 -2.80 3.30
CA THR A 276 -0.28 -4.06 2.53
C THR A 276 0.82 -5.07 2.84
N GLN A 277 1.82 -4.70 3.66
CA GLN A 277 2.97 -5.54 3.97
C GLN A 277 2.58 -6.71 4.89
N HIS A 278 2.97 -7.92 4.51
CA HIS A 278 2.79 -9.10 5.33
C HIS A 278 4.02 -9.99 5.36
N TYR A 279 4.16 -10.72 6.45
CA TYR A 279 5.17 -11.74 6.64
C TYR A 279 4.52 -13.11 6.51
N THR A 280 5.20 -14.02 5.83
CA THR A 280 4.66 -15.34 5.50
C THR A 280 5.70 -16.42 5.74
N PHE A 281 5.22 -17.60 6.08
CA PHE A 281 5.99 -18.84 6.04
C PHE A 281 5.41 -19.70 4.91
N ALA A 282 6.11 -19.74 3.78
CA ALA A 282 5.66 -20.40 2.57
C ALA A 282 6.10 -21.85 2.53
N MET A 283 5.15 -22.76 2.31
CA MET A 283 5.33 -24.20 2.23
C MET A 283 5.23 -24.65 0.76
N ASP A 284 6.24 -25.36 0.25
CA ASP A 284 6.17 -25.96 -1.09
C ASP A 284 5.13 -27.09 -1.07
N THR A 285 3.95 -26.81 -1.61
CA THR A 285 2.80 -27.73 -1.64
C THR A 285 3.01 -28.97 -2.50
N ARG A 286 4.13 -29.08 -3.22
CA ARG A 286 4.51 -30.28 -3.98
C ARG A 286 5.39 -31.23 -3.17
N ALA A 287 5.97 -30.74 -2.07
CA ALA A 287 6.88 -31.50 -1.23
C ALA A 287 6.16 -32.09 -0.01
N GLU A 288 6.54 -33.30 0.39
CA GLU A 288 6.12 -33.87 1.67
C GLU A 288 6.75 -33.08 2.84
N PRO A 289 6.06 -32.90 3.98
CA PRO A 289 4.67 -33.32 4.24
C PRO A 289 3.62 -32.28 3.83
N TYR A 290 4.04 -31.19 3.17
CA TYR A 290 3.20 -30.02 2.87
C TYR A 290 2.20 -30.22 1.73
N SER A 291 2.36 -31.27 0.93
CA SER A 291 1.38 -31.74 -0.05
C SER A 291 0.03 -32.08 0.60
N ASN A 292 0.04 -32.53 1.85
CA ASN A 292 -1.17 -32.82 2.61
C ASN A 292 -1.76 -31.55 3.25
N VAL A 293 -2.98 -31.19 2.82
CA VAL A 293 -3.70 -30.01 3.33
C VAL A 293 -3.91 -30.03 4.85
N HIS A 294 -4.07 -31.21 5.45
CA HIS A 294 -4.21 -31.32 6.89
C HIS A 294 -2.91 -31.04 7.63
N VAL A 295 -1.74 -31.33 7.06
CA VAL A 295 -0.46 -30.89 7.64
C VAL A 295 -0.35 -29.36 7.57
N ARG A 296 -0.76 -28.74 6.44
CA ARG A 296 -0.80 -27.28 6.31
C ARG A 296 -1.75 -26.64 7.33
N HIS A 297 -2.93 -27.21 7.55
CA HIS A 297 -3.84 -26.75 8.62
C HIS A 297 -3.23 -26.90 10.01
N ALA A 298 -2.56 -28.01 10.31
CA ALA A 298 -1.91 -28.19 11.59
C ALA A 298 -0.88 -27.09 11.86
N LEU A 299 -0.08 -26.73 10.84
CA LEU A 299 0.87 -25.62 10.89
C LEU A 299 0.15 -24.27 11.09
N LYS A 300 -0.93 -24.00 10.33
CA LYS A 300 -1.74 -22.78 10.48
C LYS A 300 -2.34 -22.64 11.89
N PHE A 301 -2.80 -23.72 12.53
CA PHE A 301 -3.28 -23.68 13.92
C PHE A 301 -2.15 -23.69 14.97
N GLY A 302 -0.94 -24.11 14.58
CA GLY A 302 0.22 -24.24 15.46
C GLY A 302 1.00 -22.95 15.71
N VAL A 303 0.75 -21.88 14.94
CA VAL A 303 1.42 -20.58 15.11
C VAL A 303 0.70 -19.67 16.09
N ASN A 304 1.41 -19.18 17.11
CA ASN A 304 0.89 -18.12 17.98
C ASN A 304 1.04 -16.74 17.33
N ARG A 305 0.08 -16.37 16.47
CA ARG A 305 0.06 -15.11 15.71
C ARG A 305 0.17 -13.87 16.60
N LYS A 306 -0.55 -13.86 17.74
CA LYS A 306 -0.52 -12.73 18.67
C LYS A 306 0.88 -12.54 19.26
N GLU A 307 1.54 -13.63 19.64
CA GLU A 307 2.91 -13.56 20.17
C GLU A 307 3.89 -13.02 19.14
N LEU A 308 3.73 -13.36 17.86
CA LEU A 308 4.56 -12.80 16.79
C LEU A 308 4.32 -11.29 16.62
N VAL A 309 3.06 -10.84 16.60
CA VAL A 309 2.75 -9.39 16.55
C VAL A 309 3.33 -8.65 17.77
N ASP A 310 3.19 -9.21 18.97
CA ASP A 310 3.66 -8.56 20.19
C ASP A 310 5.19 -8.52 20.29
N LYS A 311 5.89 -9.58 19.88
CA LYS A 311 7.35 -9.73 20.12
C LYS A 311 8.22 -9.35 18.92
N ILE A 312 7.71 -9.49 17.70
CA ILE A 312 8.45 -9.15 16.47
C ILE A 312 8.08 -7.75 15.98
N LEU A 313 6.78 -7.43 15.98
CA LEU A 313 6.27 -6.13 15.55
C LEU A 313 6.07 -5.14 16.70
N PHE A 314 6.29 -5.55 17.96
CA PHE A 314 6.10 -4.70 19.14
C PHE A 314 4.69 -4.07 19.21
N GLY A 315 3.68 -4.77 18.69
CA GLY A 315 2.30 -4.30 18.59
C GLY A 315 2.00 -3.41 17.37
N TYR A 316 2.98 -3.09 16.52
CA TYR A 316 2.81 -2.31 15.30
C TYR A 316 2.45 -3.19 14.10
N GLY A 317 1.30 -3.84 14.20
CA GLY A 317 0.79 -4.75 13.18
C GLY A 317 -0.53 -5.37 13.59
N SER A 318 -1.00 -6.28 12.76
CA SER A 318 -2.20 -7.07 13.05
C SER A 318 -1.93 -8.56 12.80
N VAL A 319 -2.72 -9.41 13.43
CA VAL A 319 -2.67 -10.85 13.16
C VAL A 319 -3.14 -11.11 11.72
N GLY A 320 -2.42 -11.95 11.00
CA GLY A 320 -2.83 -12.39 9.67
C GLY A 320 -3.82 -13.56 9.73
N ASN A 321 -4.43 -13.89 8.61
CA ASN A 321 -5.40 -15.00 8.52
C ASN A 321 -5.11 -15.94 7.32
N ASP A 322 -3.81 -16.14 7.04
CA ASP A 322 -3.32 -17.07 6.01
C ASP A 322 -3.75 -16.73 4.58
N HIS A 323 -3.99 -15.45 4.30
CA HIS A 323 -4.16 -14.87 2.97
C HIS A 323 -3.41 -13.52 2.89
N PRO A 324 -3.07 -13.02 1.69
CA PRO A 324 -2.16 -11.88 1.53
C PRO A 324 -2.83 -10.50 1.58
N ILE A 325 -4.14 -10.44 1.81
CA ILE A 325 -4.92 -9.18 1.71
C ILE A 325 -5.01 -8.54 3.09
N GLY A 326 -4.47 -7.34 3.22
CA GLY A 326 -4.40 -6.60 4.49
C GLY A 326 -5.65 -5.75 4.77
N GLN A 327 -5.84 -5.37 6.04
CA GLN A 327 -6.99 -4.57 6.49
C GLN A 327 -7.11 -3.20 5.80
N GLY A 328 -6.02 -2.68 5.26
CA GLY A 328 -5.99 -1.42 4.51
C GLY A 328 -6.47 -1.53 3.06
N GLN A 329 -6.87 -2.71 2.58
CA GLN A 329 -7.30 -2.94 1.19
C GLN A 329 -8.83 -3.03 1.05
N ARG A 330 -9.35 -2.58 -0.10
CA ARG A 330 -10.78 -2.41 -0.39
C ARG A 330 -11.60 -3.70 -0.19
N PHE A 331 -11.08 -4.85 -0.62
CA PHE A 331 -11.79 -6.13 -0.54
C PHE A 331 -11.22 -7.05 0.54
N TYR A 332 -10.70 -6.51 1.64
CA TYR A 332 -10.39 -7.30 2.82
C TYR A 332 -11.65 -8.00 3.37
N ASN A 333 -11.58 -9.33 3.52
CA ASN A 333 -12.67 -10.13 4.06
C ASN A 333 -12.69 -10.12 5.59
N LYS A 334 -13.37 -9.11 6.14
CA LYS A 334 -13.58 -8.97 7.59
C LYS A 334 -14.49 -10.05 8.21
N ASP A 335 -15.25 -10.76 7.37
CA ASP A 335 -16.22 -11.78 7.81
C ASP A 335 -15.58 -13.19 7.87
N LEU A 336 -14.34 -13.35 7.38
CA LEU A 336 -13.60 -14.60 7.45
C LEU A 336 -13.21 -14.91 8.90
N GLU A 337 -13.58 -16.09 9.38
CA GLU A 337 -13.23 -16.53 10.73
C GLU A 337 -11.70 -16.55 10.92
N GLN A 338 -11.24 -15.99 12.03
CA GLN A 338 -9.82 -15.93 12.33
C GLN A 338 -9.27 -17.32 12.68
N THR A 339 -8.22 -17.75 11.99
CA THR A 339 -7.41 -18.91 12.36
C THR A 339 -6.59 -18.56 13.60
N ALA A 340 -7.15 -18.84 14.78
CA ALA A 340 -6.47 -18.66 16.05
C ALA A 340 -5.49 -19.80 16.34
N TYR A 341 -4.50 -19.55 17.20
CA TYR A 341 -3.65 -20.62 17.73
C TYR A 341 -4.50 -21.62 18.52
N ASP A 342 -4.47 -22.89 18.12
CA ASP A 342 -5.29 -23.95 18.70
C ASP A 342 -4.57 -25.31 18.60
N PRO A 343 -3.85 -25.71 19.67
CA PRO A 343 -3.12 -26.97 19.70
C PRO A 343 -3.97 -28.22 19.50
N ASP A 344 -5.24 -28.18 19.90
CA ASP A 344 -6.13 -29.33 19.79
C ASP A 344 -6.64 -29.47 18.34
N LYS A 345 -7.00 -28.36 17.68
CA LYS A 345 -7.29 -28.38 16.23
C LYS A 345 -6.05 -28.77 15.42
N ALA A 346 -4.86 -28.30 15.79
CA ALA A 346 -3.63 -28.70 15.11
C ALA A 346 -3.41 -30.22 15.19
N LYS A 347 -3.52 -30.82 16.39
CA LYS A 347 -3.45 -32.29 16.57
C LYS A 347 -4.57 -33.03 15.86
N TYR A 348 -5.78 -32.48 15.83
CA TYR A 348 -6.90 -33.04 15.09
C TYR A 348 -6.56 -33.16 13.60
N HIS A 349 -5.99 -32.11 13.01
CA HIS A 349 -5.55 -32.14 11.62
C HIS A 349 -4.37 -33.10 11.39
N LEU A 350 -3.39 -33.20 12.30
CA LEU A 350 -2.35 -34.23 12.19
C LEU A 350 -2.95 -35.64 12.18
N LYS A 351 -3.95 -35.93 13.03
CA LYS A 351 -4.66 -37.21 13.03
C LYS A 351 -5.38 -37.48 11.70
N LEU A 352 -6.02 -36.47 11.11
CA LEU A 352 -6.62 -36.59 9.77
C LEU A 352 -5.57 -36.87 8.68
N ALA A 353 -4.35 -36.36 8.86
CA ALA A 353 -3.20 -36.70 8.02
C ALA A 353 -2.60 -38.09 8.32
N GLY A 354 -3.12 -38.82 9.31
CA GLY A 354 -2.58 -40.11 9.75
C GLY A 354 -1.30 -39.99 10.59
N LEU A 355 -1.05 -38.83 11.20
CA LEU A 355 0.15 -38.50 11.95
C LEU A 355 -0.17 -38.24 13.42
N GLU A 356 0.66 -38.74 14.33
CA GLU A 356 0.64 -38.32 15.74
C GLU A 356 1.53 -37.08 15.97
N SER A 357 2.60 -36.97 15.18
CA SER A 357 3.50 -35.83 15.13
C SER A 357 4.04 -35.64 13.72
N VAL A 358 4.56 -34.44 13.43
CA VAL A 358 5.25 -34.14 12.17
C VAL A 358 6.55 -33.38 12.43
N ASP A 359 7.62 -33.77 11.73
CA ASP A 359 8.91 -33.08 11.76
C ASP A 359 9.03 -32.15 10.56
N VAL A 360 9.27 -30.86 10.82
CA VAL A 360 9.40 -29.83 9.79
C VAL A 360 10.54 -28.90 10.12
N ALA A 361 11.14 -28.26 9.12
CA ALA A 361 12.21 -27.29 9.29
C ALA A 361 11.83 -25.99 8.59
N LEU A 362 11.81 -24.88 9.32
CA LEU A 362 11.53 -23.55 8.80
C LEU A 362 12.86 -22.81 8.61
N SER A 363 13.26 -22.61 7.35
CA SER A 363 14.43 -21.81 6.99
C SER A 363 14.10 -20.32 7.07
N ALA A 364 14.89 -19.56 7.83
CA ALA A 364 14.67 -18.14 8.06
C ALA A 364 16.00 -17.37 8.13
N ALA A 365 15.99 -16.16 7.58
CA ALA A 365 17.07 -15.19 7.69
C ALA A 365 16.46 -13.80 7.88
N ASP A 366 17.17 -12.88 8.53
CA ASP A 366 16.70 -11.49 8.70
C ASP A 366 16.59 -10.73 7.36
N ALA A 367 17.18 -11.28 6.28
CA ALA A 367 16.91 -10.85 4.91
C ALA A 367 15.43 -10.95 4.52
N ALA A 368 14.69 -11.95 5.03
CA ALA A 368 13.25 -12.08 4.79
C ALA A 368 12.47 -10.99 5.52
N PHE A 369 12.77 -10.74 6.79
CA PHE A 369 12.32 -9.54 7.51
C PHE A 369 13.11 -9.45 8.81
N VAL A 370 13.25 -8.24 9.35
CA VAL A 370 13.94 -8.02 10.62
C VAL A 370 13.24 -8.83 11.72
N GLY A 371 13.95 -9.77 12.33
CA GLY A 371 13.41 -10.66 13.36
C GLY A 371 12.82 -11.97 12.83
N ALA A 372 13.02 -12.33 11.56
CA ALA A 372 12.51 -13.57 10.98
C ALA A 372 13.04 -14.83 11.68
N VAL A 373 14.30 -14.82 12.11
CA VAL A 373 14.86 -15.95 12.87
C VAL A 373 14.19 -16.07 14.25
N ASP A 374 13.98 -14.95 14.93
CA ASP A 374 13.29 -14.94 16.23
C ASP A 374 11.82 -15.35 16.08
N ALA A 375 11.16 -14.94 14.99
CA ALA A 375 9.80 -15.37 14.66
C ALA A 375 9.72 -16.89 14.44
N ALA A 376 10.69 -17.48 13.74
CA ALA A 376 10.77 -18.93 13.55
C ALA A 376 10.96 -19.68 14.89
N VAL A 377 11.76 -19.13 15.82
CA VAL A 377 11.95 -19.71 17.17
C VAL A 377 10.68 -19.61 18.01
N LEU A 378 9.97 -18.49 17.97
CA LEU A 378 8.67 -18.34 18.65
C LEU A 378 7.61 -19.29 18.08
N TYR A 379 7.61 -19.49 16.76
CA TYR A 379 6.75 -20.47 16.11
C TYR A 379 7.12 -21.90 16.53
N GLN A 380 8.42 -22.25 16.54
CA GLN A 380 8.89 -23.54 17.08
C GLN A 380 8.35 -23.80 18.49
N ASN A 381 8.40 -22.81 19.38
CA ASN A 381 7.95 -22.95 20.76
C ASN A 381 6.43 -23.18 20.87
N SER A 382 5.61 -22.48 20.08
CA SER A 382 4.16 -22.67 20.07
C SER A 382 3.74 -23.98 19.39
N ALA A 383 4.41 -24.35 18.30
CA ALA A 383 4.16 -25.57 17.54
C ALA A 383 4.41 -26.86 18.34
N ALA A 384 5.32 -26.83 19.32
CA ALA A 384 5.65 -28.00 20.15
C ALA A 384 4.42 -28.59 20.88
N ALA A 385 3.51 -27.75 21.37
CA ALA A 385 2.29 -28.21 22.04
C ALA A 385 1.28 -28.87 21.09
N CYS A 386 1.48 -28.72 19.77
CA CYS A 386 0.59 -29.15 18.70
C CYS A 386 0.96 -30.52 18.09
N GLY A 387 2.04 -31.16 18.57
CA GLY A 387 2.61 -32.34 17.93
C GLY A 387 3.45 -32.00 16.68
N ILE A 388 3.84 -30.74 16.52
CA ILE A 388 4.67 -30.28 15.40
C ILE A 388 6.08 -30.04 15.93
N ASN A 389 7.01 -30.90 15.53
CA ASN A 389 8.43 -30.79 15.84
C ASN A 389 9.09 -29.84 14.85
N LEU A 390 8.77 -28.55 14.95
CA LEU A 390 9.35 -27.53 14.08
C LEU A 390 10.78 -27.22 14.50
N LYS A 391 11.72 -27.24 13.56
CA LYS A 391 13.09 -26.76 13.74
C LYS A 391 13.28 -25.42 13.03
N ALA A 392 13.56 -24.37 13.78
CA ALA A 392 14.01 -23.10 13.23
C ALA A 392 15.44 -23.24 12.68
N VAL A 393 15.64 -22.95 11.39
CA VAL A 393 16.94 -23.01 10.72
C VAL A 393 17.35 -21.60 10.34
N ARG A 394 18.40 -21.07 10.98
CA ARG A 394 19.00 -19.79 10.59
C ARG A 394 19.81 -19.99 9.31
N GLU A 395 19.43 -19.24 8.28
CA GLU A 395 20.14 -19.18 7.00
C GLU A 395 20.98 -17.88 6.93
N PRO A 396 21.99 -17.82 6.04
CA PRO A 396 22.67 -16.56 5.72
C PRO A 396 21.70 -15.53 5.10
N ASN A 397 21.91 -14.25 5.40
CA ASN A 397 21.17 -13.16 4.73
C ASN A 397 21.61 -13.01 3.27
N ASP A 398 22.91 -13.11 3.02
CA ASP A 398 23.48 -13.09 1.67
C ASP A 398 23.09 -14.37 0.91
N GLY A 399 22.68 -14.22 -0.36
CA GLY A 399 22.19 -15.34 -1.18
C GLY A 399 20.84 -15.93 -0.78
N TYR A 400 20.15 -15.41 0.26
CA TYR A 400 18.89 -16.00 0.74
C TYR A 400 17.84 -16.18 -0.37
N TRP A 401 17.66 -15.17 -1.21
CA TRP A 401 16.67 -15.19 -2.28
C TRP A 401 17.02 -16.14 -3.44
N SER A 402 18.30 -16.42 -3.68
CA SER A 402 18.73 -17.32 -4.75
C SER A 402 18.85 -18.78 -4.29
N ASP A 403 19.25 -18.99 -3.03
CA ASP A 403 19.71 -20.28 -2.53
C ASP A 403 18.74 -20.92 -1.53
N VAL A 404 17.81 -20.14 -0.95
CA VAL A 404 16.85 -20.60 0.06
C VAL A 404 15.41 -20.43 -0.39
N TRP A 405 15.01 -19.19 -0.70
CA TRP A 405 13.64 -18.89 -1.13
C TRP A 405 13.28 -19.69 -2.38
N MET A 406 12.13 -20.40 -2.36
CA MET A 406 11.69 -21.29 -3.43
C MET A 406 12.67 -22.45 -3.77
N LYS A 407 13.72 -22.67 -2.96
CA LYS A 407 14.67 -23.79 -3.06
C LYS A 407 14.52 -24.78 -1.92
N LYS A 408 14.11 -24.30 -0.74
CA LYS A 408 13.79 -25.11 0.43
C LYS A 408 12.27 -25.20 0.62
N PRO A 409 11.78 -26.31 1.19
CA PRO A 409 10.34 -26.61 1.16
C PRO A 409 9.51 -25.83 2.18
N PHE A 410 10.12 -25.17 3.17
CA PHE A 410 9.42 -24.29 4.11
C PHE A 410 10.31 -23.14 4.54
N THR A 411 9.96 -21.92 4.11
CA THR A 411 10.82 -20.74 4.20
C THR A 411 10.08 -19.52 4.72
N ALA A 412 10.77 -18.65 5.44
CA ALA A 412 10.28 -17.31 5.77
C ALA A 412 10.41 -16.37 4.57
N VAL A 413 9.38 -15.60 4.31
CA VAL A 413 9.30 -14.64 3.20
C VAL A 413 8.55 -13.40 3.68
N TYR A 414 8.71 -12.29 2.98
CA TYR A 414 7.85 -11.13 3.11
C TYR A 414 7.31 -10.71 1.75
N TRP A 415 6.20 -10.01 1.80
CA TRP A 415 5.62 -9.36 0.64
C TRP A 415 5.27 -7.93 1.04
N SER A 416 5.65 -6.95 0.21
CA SER A 416 5.22 -5.56 0.39
C SER A 416 3.71 -5.38 0.20
N GLY A 417 3.03 -6.39 -0.38
CA GLY A 417 1.65 -6.28 -0.84
C GLY A 417 1.54 -5.55 -2.18
N ARG A 418 0.30 -5.32 -2.63
CA ARG A 418 -0.02 -4.57 -3.86
C ARG A 418 -1.27 -3.72 -3.63
N SER A 419 -1.43 -2.67 -4.43
CA SER A 419 -2.56 -1.73 -4.31
C SER A 419 -3.93 -2.41 -4.49
N VAL A 420 -4.00 -3.43 -5.36
CA VAL A 420 -5.23 -4.17 -5.64
C VAL A 420 -5.03 -5.67 -5.44
N GLU A 421 -6.10 -6.37 -5.07
CA GLU A 421 -6.12 -7.78 -4.72
C GLU A 421 -5.65 -8.66 -5.90
N ASP A 422 -6.12 -8.39 -7.13
CA ASP A 422 -5.71 -9.14 -8.33
C ASP A 422 -4.20 -9.13 -8.53
N GLN A 423 -3.55 -7.98 -8.34
CA GLN A 423 -2.09 -7.87 -8.55
C GLN A 423 -1.33 -8.71 -7.52
N MET A 424 -1.77 -8.74 -6.26
CA MET A 424 -1.15 -9.58 -5.24
C MET A 424 -1.39 -11.07 -5.53
N PHE A 425 -2.62 -11.44 -5.88
CA PHE A 425 -2.98 -12.82 -6.16
C PHE A 425 -2.33 -13.38 -7.43
N SER A 426 -2.33 -12.63 -8.53
CA SER A 426 -1.69 -13.03 -9.78
C SER A 426 -0.17 -13.13 -9.68
N THR A 427 0.47 -12.30 -8.85
CA THR A 427 1.92 -12.32 -8.69
C THR A 427 2.41 -13.54 -7.90
N ALA A 428 1.70 -13.93 -6.83
CA ALA A 428 2.23 -14.84 -5.82
C ALA A 428 1.34 -16.07 -5.52
N TYR A 429 0.12 -16.15 -6.03
CA TYR A 429 -0.83 -17.21 -5.68
C TYR A 429 -1.44 -17.91 -6.89
N GLN A 430 -1.45 -17.26 -8.06
CA GLN A 430 -1.86 -17.88 -9.32
C GLN A 430 -1.00 -19.12 -9.61
N CYS A 431 -1.64 -20.15 -10.16
CA CYS A 431 -0.96 -21.36 -10.58
C CYS A 431 0.15 -21.05 -11.60
N GLY A 432 1.37 -21.49 -11.32
CA GLY A 432 2.52 -21.31 -12.22
C GLY A 432 3.11 -19.90 -12.26
N ALA A 433 2.64 -18.95 -11.45
CA ALA A 433 3.27 -17.64 -11.34
C ALA A 433 4.72 -17.76 -10.84
N SER A 434 5.63 -16.99 -11.44
CA SER A 434 7.08 -17.11 -11.19
C SER A 434 7.48 -16.86 -9.74
N TRP A 435 6.69 -16.08 -9.00
CA TRP A 435 6.92 -15.80 -7.58
C TRP A 435 5.89 -16.45 -6.66
N ASN A 436 5.20 -17.50 -7.13
CA ASN A 436 4.38 -18.33 -6.27
C ASN A 436 5.28 -19.18 -5.36
N ASP A 437 5.57 -18.63 -4.18
CA ASP A 437 6.57 -19.13 -3.24
C ASP A 437 6.18 -20.44 -2.55
N SER A 438 4.90 -20.81 -2.63
CA SER A 438 4.35 -22.08 -2.13
C SER A 438 4.11 -23.12 -3.23
N PHE A 439 4.28 -22.73 -4.50
CA PHE A 439 3.92 -23.52 -5.68
C PHE A 439 2.47 -24.07 -5.65
N TRP A 440 1.60 -23.44 -4.86
CA TRP A 440 0.21 -23.84 -4.69
C TRP A 440 -0.58 -23.55 -5.96
N CYS A 441 -1.57 -24.40 -6.25
CA CYS A 441 -2.41 -24.29 -7.43
C CYS A 441 -3.82 -24.74 -7.05
N ASN A 442 -4.84 -23.96 -7.45
CA ASN A 442 -6.24 -24.26 -7.18
C ASN A 442 -7.13 -23.71 -8.31
N ASP A 443 -7.83 -24.61 -9.01
CA ASP A 443 -8.59 -24.26 -10.21
C ASP A 443 -9.71 -23.24 -9.94
N ARG A 444 -10.37 -23.33 -8.77
CA ARG A 444 -11.45 -22.41 -8.39
C ARG A 444 -10.89 -21.01 -8.11
N PHE A 445 -9.74 -20.93 -7.43
CA PHE A 445 -9.07 -19.67 -7.19
C PHE A 445 -8.67 -18.96 -8.49
N ASP A 446 -8.06 -19.69 -9.44
CA ASP A 446 -7.65 -19.14 -10.73
C ASP A 446 -8.87 -18.73 -11.59
N GLU A 447 -9.94 -19.52 -11.59
CA GLU A 447 -11.21 -19.18 -12.25
C GLU A 447 -11.79 -17.87 -11.69
N LEU A 448 -11.84 -17.73 -10.37
CA LEU A 448 -12.34 -16.53 -9.69
C LEU A 448 -11.49 -15.32 -10.00
N MET A 449 -10.16 -15.46 -10.00
CA MET A 449 -9.25 -14.37 -10.28
C MET A 449 -9.48 -13.80 -11.69
N VAL A 450 -9.61 -14.65 -12.71
CA VAL A 450 -9.90 -14.20 -14.09
C VAL A 450 -11.26 -13.50 -14.15
N LYS A 451 -12.30 -14.06 -13.52
CA LYS A 451 -13.64 -13.44 -13.49
C LYS A 451 -13.67 -12.11 -12.76
N ALA A 452 -13.03 -12.05 -11.58
CA ALA A 452 -12.97 -10.85 -10.75
C ALA A 452 -12.17 -9.73 -11.42
N ARG A 453 -11.19 -10.06 -12.26
CA ARG A 453 -10.42 -9.08 -13.04
C ARG A 453 -11.31 -8.33 -14.04
N SER A 454 -12.26 -8.99 -14.70
CA SER A 454 -13.10 -8.35 -15.74
C SER A 454 -14.49 -7.91 -15.27
N GLU A 455 -14.90 -8.28 -14.06
CA GLU A 455 -16.20 -7.87 -13.50
C GLU A 455 -16.17 -6.39 -13.06
N LEU A 456 -17.22 -5.63 -13.40
CA LEU A 456 -17.35 -4.21 -13.08
C LEU A 456 -18.26 -3.95 -11.85
N ASP A 457 -19.12 -4.90 -11.49
CA ASP A 457 -19.97 -4.82 -10.30
C ASP A 457 -19.14 -5.06 -9.02
N GLU A 458 -18.90 -3.98 -8.27
CA GLU A 458 -18.06 -4.05 -7.05
C GLU A 458 -18.57 -5.04 -6.00
N ALA A 459 -19.88 -5.27 -5.89
CA ALA A 459 -20.41 -6.20 -4.90
C ALA A 459 -20.08 -7.65 -5.30
N LYS A 460 -20.24 -7.99 -6.58
CA LYS A 460 -19.84 -9.31 -7.10
C LYS A 460 -18.33 -9.50 -7.05
N ARG A 461 -17.54 -8.47 -7.39
CA ARG A 461 -16.07 -8.51 -7.26
C ARG A 461 -15.65 -8.80 -5.83
N ARG A 462 -16.25 -8.10 -4.87
CA ARG A 462 -15.98 -8.32 -3.44
C ARG A 462 -16.27 -9.76 -3.04
N GLU A 463 -17.41 -10.32 -3.45
CA GLU A 463 -17.76 -11.71 -3.16
C GLU A 463 -16.72 -12.70 -3.73
N MET A 464 -16.27 -12.48 -4.97
CA MET A 464 -15.22 -13.30 -5.59
C MET A 464 -13.89 -13.22 -4.84
N TYR A 465 -13.43 -12.01 -4.48
CA TYR A 465 -12.20 -11.86 -3.70
C TYR A 465 -12.33 -12.37 -2.26
N TYR A 466 -13.52 -12.31 -1.66
CA TYR A 466 -13.79 -12.90 -0.35
C TYR A 466 -13.66 -14.42 -0.40
N GLU A 467 -14.19 -15.05 -1.45
CA GLU A 467 -14.04 -16.49 -1.69
C GLU A 467 -12.57 -16.85 -1.94
N MET A 468 -11.83 -16.08 -2.74
CA MET A 468 -10.39 -16.29 -2.95
C MET A 468 -9.59 -16.24 -1.66
N GLN A 469 -9.84 -15.26 -0.78
CA GLN A 469 -9.21 -15.17 0.55
C GLN A 469 -9.52 -16.40 1.41
N ALA A 470 -10.79 -16.86 1.40
CA ALA A 470 -11.19 -18.07 2.11
C ALA A 470 -10.47 -19.31 1.58
N ILE A 471 -10.36 -19.47 0.25
CA ILE A 471 -9.63 -20.57 -0.39
C ILE A 471 -8.15 -20.54 -0.01
N CYS A 472 -7.47 -19.38 -0.06
CA CYS A 472 -6.08 -19.27 0.40
C CYS A 472 -5.94 -19.66 1.87
N SER A 473 -6.84 -19.16 2.72
CA SER A 473 -6.82 -19.43 4.16
C SER A 473 -7.06 -20.91 4.47
N SER A 474 -7.97 -21.59 3.76
CA SER A 474 -8.27 -23.00 4.02
C SER A 474 -7.35 -23.97 3.30
N ASP A 475 -7.00 -23.73 2.03
CA ASP A 475 -6.27 -24.69 1.19
C ASP A 475 -4.84 -24.25 0.86
N GLY A 476 -4.56 -22.95 0.91
CA GLY A 476 -3.30 -22.37 0.46
C GLY A 476 -2.05 -22.89 1.17
N GLY A 477 -0.92 -22.73 0.47
CA GLY A 477 0.41 -23.18 0.87
C GLY A 477 1.18 -22.27 1.83
N VAL A 478 0.53 -21.28 2.45
CA VAL A 478 1.20 -20.28 3.27
C VAL A 478 0.63 -20.23 4.69
N VAL A 479 1.48 -19.90 5.66
CA VAL A 479 1.07 -19.38 6.96
C VAL A 479 1.38 -17.89 6.95
N VAL A 480 0.35 -17.04 7.01
CA VAL A 480 0.53 -15.57 7.06
C VAL A 480 0.18 -15.15 8.49
N PRO A 481 1.16 -15.13 9.42
CA PRO A 481 0.87 -14.89 10.82
C PRO A 481 0.62 -13.41 11.16
N MET A 482 1.15 -12.48 10.37
CA MET A 482 1.11 -11.05 10.71
C MET A 482 1.21 -10.13 9.49
N PHE A 483 0.50 -9.00 9.58
CA PHE A 483 0.67 -7.83 8.72
C PHE A 483 1.44 -6.76 9.51
N ALA A 484 2.40 -6.11 8.87
CA ALA A 484 3.21 -5.06 9.48
C ALA A 484 2.65 -3.67 9.14
N ASN A 485 2.63 -2.78 10.12
CA ASN A 485 2.24 -1.39 9.90
C ASN A 485 3.42 -0.55 9.41
N TYR A 486 3.13 0.49 8.62
CA TYR A 486 4.07 1.58 8.38
C TYR A 486 4.15 2.45 9.64
N VAL A 487 5.34 2.57 10.21
CA VAL A 487 5.58 3.31 11.45
C VAL A 487 6.56 4.45 11.19
N PHE A 488 6.08 5.66 11.37
CA PHE A 488 6.82 6.90 11.13
C PHE A 488 6.49 7.92 12.22
N GLY A 489 7.29 8.98 12.31
CA GLY A 489 7.05 10.04 13.28
C GLY A 489 7.21 11.42 12.68
N ASN A 490 6.47 12.37 13.23
CA ASN A 490 6.55 13.77 12.87
C ASN A 490 6.52 14.66 14.11
N SER A 491 7.02 15.89 13.98
CA SER A 491 6.82 16.92 14.99
C SER A 491 5.33 17.16 15.19
N THR A 492 4.91 17.43 16.43
CA THR A 492 3.53 17.84 16.76
C THR A 492 3.14 19.20 16.15
N LYS A 493 4.07 19.90 15.52
CA LYS A 493 3.81 21.07 14.66
C LYS A 493 3.21 20.70 13.31
N ILE A 494 3.33 19.44 12.89
CA ILE A 494 2.76 18.94 11.64
C ILE A 494 1.39 18.36 11.96
N ALA A 495 0.39 18.76 11.17
CA ALA A 495 -0.93 18.17 11.15
C ALA A 495 -1.20 17.51 9.80
N HIS A 496 -2.08 16.51 9.83
CA HIS A 496 -2.53 15.72 8.69
C HIS A 496 -3.99 15.32 8.93
N THR A 497 -4.65 14.71 7.95
CA THR A 497 -6.00 14.14 8.14
C THR A 497 -5.96 12.96 9.12
N GLU A 498 -7.08 12.67 9.79
CA GLU A 498 -7.16 11.52 10.73
C GLU A 498 -6.84 10.20 10.02
N GLN A 499 -7.40 10.01 8.83
CA GLN A 499 -7.09 8.88 7.95
C GLN A 499 -5.86 9.20 7.10
N MET A 500 -4.88 8.29 7.07
CA MET A 500 -3.71 8.34 6.18
C MET A 500 -3.75 7.19 5.19
N GLY A 501 -3.22 7.43 3.99
CA GLY A 501 -3.07 6.43 2.93
C GLY A 501 -2.20 5.26 3.37
N SER A 502 -2.69 4.06 3.07
CA SER A 502 -2.08 2.77 3.42
C SER A 502 -1.40 2.05 2.25
N ASN A 503 -1.53 2.58 1.03
CA ASN A 503 -0.98 1.97 -0.18
C ASN A 503 0.55 2.07 -0.25
N TRP A 504 1.13 3.13 0.33
CA TRP A 504 2.57 3.29 0.53
C TRP A 504 2.85 3.90 1.90
N ASP A 505 4.11 3.86 2.30
CA ASP A 505 4.60 4.43 3.56
C ASP A 505 4.34 5.96 3.61
N VAL A 506 4.26 6.54 4.80
CA VAL A 506 3.97 7.96 5.06
C VAL A 506 2.84 8.56 4.20
N ASP A 507 1.59 8.15 4.48
CA ASP A 507 0.37 8.65 3.81
C ASP A 507 0.41 8.46 2.28
N GLY A 508 0.68 7.22 1.85
CA GLY A 508 0.75 6.89 0.43
C GLY A 508 1.90 7.57 -0.31
N MET A 509 2.97 7.96 0.40
CA MET A 509 4.08 8.80 -0.09
C MET A 509 3.65 10.21 -0.56
N ARG A 510 2.44 10.65 -0.17
CA ARG A 510 1.86 11.96 -0.55
C ARG A 510 1.84 12.97 0.60
N PHE A 511 2.58 12.72 1.69
CA PHE A 511 2.65 13.61 2.85
C PHE A 511 3.02 15.07 2.51
N ILE A 512 3.85 15.30 1.48
CA ILE A 512 4.23 16.65 1.02
C ILE A 512 2.99 17.40 0.48
N GLU A 513 2.09 16.70 -0.19
CA GLU A 513 0.87 17.26 -0.77
C GLU A 513 -0.25 17.41 0.25
N ARG A 514 -0.35 16.49 1.20
CA ARG A 514 -1.51 16.30 2.08
C ARG A 514 -1.36 16.93 3.47
N TRP A 515 -0.15 17.09 3.99
CA TRP A 515 0.08 17.56 5.37
C TRP A 515 0.34 19.07 5.42
N TRP A 516 0.28 19.66 6.62
CA TRP A 516 0.49 21.10 6.85
C TRP A 516 1.11 21.39 8.22
N PHE A 517 1.62 22.61 8.43
CA PHE A 517 1.96 23.09 9.77
C PHE A 517 0.70 23.58 10.50
N ALA A 518 0.49 23.09 11.73
CA ALA A 518 -0.64 23.38 12.61
C ALA A 518 -0.64 24.81 13.18
#